data_AF-A0AAV6TRA8-F1
#
_entry.id   AF-A0AAV6TRA8-F1
#
_cell.length_a   1.000
_cell.length_b   1.000
_cell.length_c   1.000
_cell.angle_alpha   90.00
_cell.angle_beta   90.00
_cell.angle_gamma   90.00
#
_symmetry.space_group_name_H-M   'P 1'
#
loop_
_entity.id
_entity.type
_entity.pdbx_description
1 polymer ?
#
loop_
_entity_poly.entity_id
_entity_poly.type
_entity_poly.pdbx_seq_one_letter_code
_entity_poly.pdbx_strand_id
1 'polypeptide(L)'
;MDNSISNFYVTLTSTASMDYFPNNTQSSYRTKLNTPLRLNGDWEVALSEICMPRTWFNIAEHNNTYTLSFEKEENMSKTKHDML
;
A
#
# COMPACT_ATOMS: atom_id res chain seq x y z
N MET A 1 13.37 41.26 15.46
CA MET A 1 12.08 40.69 15.03
C MET A 1 12.28 39.19 15.03
N ASP A 2 11.54 38.48 15.88
CA ASP A 2 11.62 37.01 15.98
C ASP A 2 11.23 36.40 14.64
N ASN A 3 12.20 35.75 13.99
CA ASN A 3 12.00 35.00 12.76
C ASN A 3 11.60 33.56 13.13
N SER A 4 10.53 33.40 13.91
CA SER A 4 9.98 32.10 14.22
C SER A 4 9.32 31.57 12.95
N ILE A 5 10.05 30.71 12.24
CA ILE A 5 9.52 29.96 11.10
C ILE A 5 8.33 29.14 11.63
N SER A 6 7.11 29.57 11.32
CA SER A 6 5.88 28.92 11.74
C SER A 6 5.59 27.73 10.83
N ASN A 7 6.30 26.63 11.05
CA ASN A 7 6.02 25.35 10.41
C ASN A 7 5.08 24.53 11.28
N PHE A 8 4.17 23.79 10.66
CA PHE A 8 3.25 22.90 11.36
C PHE A 8 2.88 21.70 10.49
N TYR A 9 2.37 20.65 11.15
CA TYR A 9 1.88 19.46 10.48
C TYR A 9 0.36 19.44 10.52
N VAL A 10 -0.25 18.87 9.48
CA VAL A 10 -1.68 18.60 9.41
C VAL A 10 -1.88 17.13 9.09
N THR A 11 -2.61 16.43 9.96
CA THR A 11 -3.04 15.06 9.71
C THR A 11 -4.44 15.08 9.11
N LEU A 12 -4.57 14.55 7.90
CA LEU A 12 -5.83 14.46 7.18
C LEU A 12 -6.22 13.00 7.05
N THR A 13 -7.28 12.57 7.76
CA THR A 13 -7.81 11.21 7.64
C THR A 13 -9.04 11.19 6.73
N SER A 14 -9.16 10.15 5.92
CA SER A 14 -10.24 10.02 4.92
C SER A 14 -11.63 9.84 5.54
N THR A 15 -11.70 9.34 6.78
CA THR A 15 -12.96 9.07 7.49
C THR A 15 -13.39 10.16 8.46
N ALA A 16 -12.55 11.16 8.77
CA ALA A 16 -12.86 12.17 9.79
C ALA A 16 -14.00 13.13 9.44
N SER A 17 -14.51 13.12 8.21
CA SER A 17 -15.51 14.08 7.75
C SER A 17 -16.60 13.46 6.90
N MET A 18 -16.91 12.18 7.11
CA MET A 18 -18.00 11.48 6.40
C MET A 18 -19.36 12.17 6.61
N ASP A 19 -19.61 12.74 7.79
CA ASP A 19 -20.86 13.45 8.09
C ASP A 19 -21.03 14.74 7.25
N TYR A 20 -19.92 15.35 6.84
CA TYR A 20 -19.90 16.58 6.02
C TYR A 20 -19.71 16.30 4.53
N PHE A 21 -18.98 15.22 4.22
CA PHE A 21 -18.60 14.82 2.87
C PHE A 21 -18.91 13.32 2.71
N PRO A 22 -20.20 12.95 2.55
CA PRO A 22 -20.62 11.54 2.55
C PRO A 22 -20.07 10.74 1.36
N ASN A 23 -19.62 11.42 0.29
CA ASN A 23 -19.03 10.82 -0.89
C ASN A 23 -17.51 10.61 -0.78
N ASN A 24 -16.90 10.88 0.37
CA ASN A 24 -15.47 10.62 0.58
C ASN A 24 -15.18 9.12 0.37
N THR A 25 -14.12 8.84 -0.36
CA THR A 25 -13.53 7.51 -0.50
C THR A 25 -12.13 7.51 0.08
N GLN A 26 -11.52 6.32 0.21
CA GLN A 26 -10.15 6.22 0.71
C GLN A 26 -9.12 6.93 -0.18
N SER A 27 -9.33 6.92 -1.51
CA SER A 27 -8.42 7.52 -2.50
C SER A 27 -8.81 8.94 -2.91
N SER A 28 -10.01 9.41 -2.54
CA SER A 28 -10.49 10.77 -2.84
C SER A 28 -11.36 11.28 -1.71
N TYR A 29 -10.82 12.19 -0.90
CA TYR A 29 -11.52 12.71 0.26
C TYR A 29 -11.21 14.17 0.53
N ARG A 30 -12.10 14.81 1.29
CA ARG A 30 -11.92 16.13 1.88
C ARG A 30 -12.14 16.06 3.39
N THR A 31 -11.31 16.75 4.16
CA THR A 31 -11.41 16.83 5.62
C THR A 31 -11.86 18.23 6.04
N LYS A 32 -12.81 18.30 6.97
CA LYS A 32 -13.22 19.54 7.64
C LYS A 32 -12.31 19.76 8.85
N LEU A 33 -11.54 20.85 8.82
CA LEU A 33 -10.72 21.25 9.96
C LEU A 33 -11.56 22.02 10.99
N ASN A 34 -11.31 21.77 12.28
CA ASN A 34 -12.00 22.48 13.37
C ASN A 34 -11.72 23.99 13.34
N THR A 35 -10.47 24.36 13.08
CA THR A 35 -10.05 25.76 12.94
C THR A 35 -9.55 25.98 11.52
N PRO A 36 -10.02 27.04 10.82
CA PRO A 36 -9.51 27.38 9.50
C PRO A 36 -8.00 27.69 9.55
N LEU A 37 -7.23 27.08 8.66
CA LEU A 37 -5.82 27.41 8.49
C LEU A 37 -5.70 28.75 7.78
N ARG A 38 -5.03 29.72 8.42
CA ARG A 38 -4.73 31.02 7.83
C ARG A 38 -3.32 31.00 7.23
N LEU A 39 -3.25 30.68 5.94
CA LEU A 39 -2.01 30.65 5.18
C LEU A 39 -1.83 31.98 4.45
N ASN A 40 -1.24 32.96 5.13
CA ASN A 40 -0.96 34.28 4.53
C ASN A 40 0.34 34.21 3.72
N GLY A 41 0.35 34.77 2.51
CA GLY A 41 1.50 34.74 1.61
C GLY A 41 1.67 33.39 0.90
N ASP A 42 2.87 33.15 0.38
CA ASP A 42 3.19 31.91 -0.31
C ASP A 42 3.68 30.85 0.69
N TRP A 43 3.16 29.63 0.56
CA TRP A 43 3.49 28.50 1.42
C TRP A 43 4.04 27.35 0.59
N GLU A 44 5.10 26.72 1.10
CA GLU A 44 5.57 25.44 0.62
C GLU A 44 4.92 24.33 1.45
N VAL A 45 4.48 23.26 0.79
CA VAL A 45 3.83 22.13 1.44
C VAL A 45 4.44 20.84 0.92
N ALA A 46 4.71 19.90 1.81
CA ALA A 46 5.24 18.59 1.48
C ALA A 46 4.45 17.49 2.21
N LEU A 47 4.41 16.31 1.60
CA LEU A 47 3.89 15.11 2.25
C LEU A 47 4.96 14.55 3.19
N SER A 48 4.69 14.52 4.50
CA SER A 48 5.61 13.94 5.48
C SER A 48 5.41 12.44 5.67
N GLU A 49 4.14 12.00 5.72
CA GLU A 49 3.76 10.61 5.96
C GLU A 49 2.45 10.29 5.25
N ILE A 50 2.31 9.05 4.78
CA ILE A 50 1.06 8.52 4.24
C ILE A 50 0.81 7.12 4.80
N CYS A 51 -0.36 6.89 5.38
CA CYS A 51 -0.80 5.58 5.85
C CYS A 51 -1.91 5.07 4.94
N MET A 52 -1.58 4.05 4.14
CA MET A 52 -2.55 3.34 3.31
C MET A 52 -2.76 1.95 3.93
N PRO A 53 -3.99 1.56 4.28
CA PRO A 53 -4.24 0.22 4.78
C PRO A 53 -3.87 -0.81 3.70
N ARG A 54 -3.25 -1.91 4.15
CA ARG A 54 -2.76 -3.00 3.29
C ARG A 54 -3.92 -3.74 2.62
N THR A 55 -4.38 -3.26 1.47
CA THR A 55 -5.30 -3.99 0.57
C THR A 55 -4.66 -4.35 -0.77
N TRP A 56 -3.35 -4.11 -0.94
CA TRP A 56 -2.63 -4.58 -2.12
C TRP A 56 -2.32 -6.07 -1.97
N PHE A 57 -3.18 -6.90 -2.54
CA PHE A 57 -2.87 -8.30 -2.76
C PHE A 57 -1.67 -8.39 -3.71
N ASN A 58 -0.63 -9.12 -3.29
CA ASN A 58 0.51 -9.45 -4.12
C ASN A 58 0.16 -10.49 -5.21
N ILE A 59 -0.98 -11.14 -5.08
CA ILE A 59 -1.55 -12.09 -6.04
C ILE A 59 -2.83 -11.45 -6.61
N ALA A 60 -2.76 -11.05 -7.86
CA ALA A 60 -3.88 -10.62 -8.67
C ALA A 60 -4.49 -11.80 -9.45
N GLU A 61 -5.68 -11.60 -10.02
CA GLU A 61 -6.37 -12.63 -10.81
C GLU A 61 -5.50 -13.19 -11.96
N HIS A 62 -4.62 -12.37 -12.52
CA HIS A 62 -3.75 -12.76 -13.63
C HIS A 62 -2.49 -13.54 -13.22
N ASN A 63 -2.19 -13.68 -11.92
CA ASN A 63 -0.98 -14.37 -11.44
C ASN A 63 -1.24 -15.32 -10.24
N ASN A 64 -2.47 -15.84 -10.15
CA ASN A 64 -2.93 -16.71 -9.05
C ASN A 64 -2.77 -18.23 -9.31
N THR A 65 -2.02 -18.62 -10.34
CA THR A 65 -1.86 -20.03 -10.73
C THR A 65 -0.42 -20.51 -10.50
N TYR A 66 -0.26 -21.66 -9.83
CA TYR A 66 1.02 -22.33 -9.63
C TYR A 66 0.99 -23.72 -10.26
N THR A 67 2.10 -24.10 -10.91
CA THR A 67 2.28 -25.45 -11.47
C THR A 67 3.40 -26.14 -10.72
N LEU A 68 3.13 -27.35 -10.23
CA LEU A 68 4.13 -28.23 -9.63
C LEU A 68 4.56 -29.26 -10.68
N SER A 69 5.84 -29.29 -11.00
CA SER A 69 6.45 -30.32 -11.85
C SER A 69 7.36 -31.20 -11.00
N PHE A 70 7.17 -32.50 -11.11
CA PHE A 70 8.03 -33.50 -10.48
C PHE A 70 8.84 -34.19 -11.58
N GLU A 71 10.14 -34.36 -11.35
CA GLU A 71 10.99 -35.19 -12.19
C GLU A 71 10.95 -36.62 -11.65
N LYS A 72 10.60 -37.58 -12.49
CA LYS A 72 10.57 -39.00 -12.11
C LYS A 72 12.00 -39.52 -12.17
N GLU A 73 12.59 -39.88 -11.03
CA GLU A 73 13.83 -40.64 -11.03
C GLU A 73 13.57 -42.04 -11.62
N GLU A 74 14.12 -42.32 -12.81
CA GLU A 74 14.15 -43.66 -13.37
C GLU A 74 15.28 -44.46 -12.70
N ASN A 75 14.91 -45.31 -11.74
CA ASN A 75 15.83 -46.30 -11.21
C ASN A 75 16.16 -47.34 -12.28
N MET A 76 17.35 -47.24 -12.91
CA MET A 76 17.92 -48.32 -13.71
C MET A 76 18.30 -49.50 -12.80
N SER A 77 17.39 -50.45 -12.61
CA SER A 77 17.72 -51.77 -12.08
C SER A 77 18.58 -52.52 -13.10
N LYS A 78 19.91 -52.50 -12.93
CA LYS A 78 20.81 -53.42 -13.64
C LYS A 78 20.61 -54.83 -13.07
N THR A 79 19.74 -55.63 -13.69
CA THR A 79 19.72 -57.08 -13.47
C THR A 79 20.96 -57.69 -14.13
N LYS A 80 22.06 -57.82 -13.37
CA LYS A 80 23.12 -58.78 -13.70
C LYS A 80 22.71 -60.15 -13.17
N HIS A 81 21.73 -60.75 -13.83
CA HIS A 81 21.44 -62.17 -13.67
C HIS A 81 20.95 -62.63 -15.03
N ASP A 82 21.90 -63.05 -15.87
CA ASP A 82 21.76 -63.94 -17.03
C ASP A 82 22.85 -63.62 -18.06
N MET A 83 24.01 -64.25 -17.87
CA MET A 83 24.82 -64.86 -18.93
C MET A 83 26.02 -65.54 -18.26
N LEU A 84 25.84 -66.87 -18.09
CA LEU A 84 26.82 -67.96 -18.08
C LEU A 84 28.30 -67.63 -17.78
#